data_AF-A0A377YUB6-F1
#
_entry.id   AF-A0A377YUB6-F1
#
_cell.length_a   1.000
_cell.length_b   1.000
_cell.length_c   1.000
_cell.angle_alpha   90.00
_cell.angle_beta   90.00
_cell.angle_gamma   90.00
#
_symmetry.space_group_name_H-M   'P 1'
#
loop_
_entity.id
_entity.type
_entity.pdbx_description
1 polymer ?
#
loop_
_entity_poly.entity_id
_entity_poly.type
_entity_poly.pdbx_seq_one_letter_code
_entity_poly.pdbx_strand_id
1 'polypeptide(L)'
;MLHETRQYGIPATLRGLVNNDMRTTTDAVLHLVKDGVTDGVQIDPTLYTQYGIRSVPSLVVRCQAGYDVVRGNIHVKQALEKVAQTGDCAQLARQILDAHSNAAGSQP
;
A
#
# COMPACT_ATOMS: atom_id res chain seq x y z
N MET A 1 -6.02 -2.99 -5.50
CA MET A 1 -4.96 -2.56 -4.57
C MET A 1 -4.70 -1.05 -4.56
N LEU A 2 -4.09 -0.43 -5.59
CA LEU A 2 -3.64 0.98 -5.51
C LEU A 2 -4.75 1.98 -5.10
N HIS A 3 -5.95 1.87 -5.66
CA HIS A 3 -7.08 2.77 -5.36
C HIS A 3 -7.53 2.71 -3.89
N GLU A 4 -7.24 1.62 -3.20
CA GLU A 4 -7.64 1.43 -1.80
C GLU A 4 -6.57 1.90 -0.83
N THR A 5 -5.30 2.04 -1.27
CA THR A 5 -4.21 2.39 -0.34
C THR A 5 -4.50 3.73 0.35
N ARG A 6 -5.08 4.68 -0.39
CA ARG A 6 -5.56 5.97 0.15
C ARG A 6 -6.57 5.80 1.29
N GLN A 7 -7.54 4.90 1.13
CA GLN A 7 -8.60 4.65 2.11
C GLN A 7 -8.07 4.06 3.43
N TYR A 8 -6.91 3.40 3.37
CA TYR A 8 -6.23 2.82 4.52
C TYR A 8 -5.04 3.65 5.02
N GLY A 9 -4.80 4.83 4.44
CA GLY A 9 -3.62 5.66 4.78
C GLY A 9 -2.28 4.98 4.47
N ILE A 10 -2.27 4.04 3.52
CA ILE A 10 -1.08 3.29 3.11
C ILE A 10 -0.39 4.04 1.98
N PRO A 11 0.92 4.35 2.10
CA PRO A 11 1.63 5.03 1.03
C PRO A 11 1.78 4.12 -0.20
N ALA A 12 1.54 4.69 -1.38
CA ALA A 12 1.88 4.04 -2.64
C ALA A 12 3.36 4.26 -2.95
N THR A 13 4.15 3.19 -3.12
CA THR A 13 5.59 3.29 -3.36
C THR A 13 5.98 2.73 -4.72
N LEU A 14 6.61 3.55 -5.55
CA LEU A 14 7.26 3.16 -6.78
C LEU A 14 8.71 2.76 -6.53
N ARG A 15 9.18 1.76 -7.28
CA ARG A 15 10.60 1.35 -7.25
C ARG A 15 11.52 2.44 -7.76
N GLY A 16 11.07 3.25 -8.71
CA GLY A 16 11.87 4.23 -9.41
C GLY A 16 11.00 5.04 -10.36
N LEU A 17 11.66 5.85 -11.18
CA LEU A 17 10.99 6.67 -12.18
C LEU A 17 10.39 5.79 -13.29
N VAL A 18 9.21 6.18 -13.77
CA VAL A 18 8.58 5.61 -14.96
C VAL A 18 9.50 5.87 -16.17
N ASN A 19 9.90 4.82 -16.87
CA ASN A 19 10.81 4.88 -18.02
C ASN A 19 12.12 5.66 -17.75
N ASN A 20 12.58 5.71 -16.50
CA ASN A 20 13.74 6.51 -16.08
C ASN A 20 13.60 8.03 -16.36
N ASP A 21 12.38 8.54 -16.45
CA ASP A 21 12.10 9.94 -16.79
C ASP A 21 11.23 10.62 -15.73
N MET A 22 11.70 11.78 -15.25
CA MET A 22 11.01 12.54 -14.22
C MET A 22 9.69 13.15 -14.70
N ARG A 23 9.64 13.63 -15.95
CA ARG A 23 8.43 14.27 -16.49
C ARG A 23 7.31 13.25 -16.64
N THR A 24 7.60 12.13 -17.30
CA THR A 24 6.67 11.02 -17.49
C THR A 24 6.16 10.50 -16.14
N THR A 25 7.04 10.37 -15.15
CA THR A 25 6.64 9.98 -13.78
C THR A 25 5.68 11.01 -13.18
N THR A 26 6.01 12.29 -13.29
CA THR A 26 5.20 13.37 -12.75
C THR A 26 3.83 13.44 -13.40
N ASP A 27 3.76 13.31 -14.73
CA ASP A 27 2.51 13.33 -15.49
C ASP A 27 1.60 12.15 -15.09
N ALA A 28 2.17 10.95 -14.96
CA ALA A 28 1.43 9.76 -14.52
C ALA A 28 0.91 9.91 -13.08
N VAL A 29 1.74 10.40 -12.16
CA VAL A 29 1.34 10.63 -10.76
C VAL A 29 0.28 11.72 -10.68
N LEU A 30 0.42 12.81 -11.41
CA LEU A 30 -0.55 13.91 -11.44
C LEU A 30 -1.92 13.44 -11.94
N HIS A 31 -1.94 12.56 -12.95
CA HIS A 31 -3.19 11.96 -13.43
C HIS A 31 -3.89 11.16 -12.32
N LEU A 32 -3.14 10.28 -11.63
CA LEU A 32 -3.69 9.49 -10.51
C LEU A 32 -4.19 10.37 -9.36
N VAL A 33 -3.51 11.48 -9.06
CA VAL A 33 -3.94 12.43 -8.03
C VAL A 33 -5.23 13.15 -8.44
N LYS A 34 -5.32 13.61 -9.70
CA LYS A 34 -6.53 14.26 -10.23
C LYS A 34 -7.74 13.33 -10.24
N ASP A 35 -7.52 12.06 -10.55
CA ASP A 35 -8.55 11.02 -10.53
C ASP A 35 -8.93 10.58 -9.09
N GLY A 36 -8.29 11.16 -8.06
CA GLY A 36 -8.56 10.86 -6.66
C GLY A 36 -8.06 9.49 -6.19
N VAL A 37 -7.25 8.81 -7.00
CA VAL A 37 -6.73 7.45 -6.73
C VAL A 37 -5.76 7.45 -5.55
N THR A 38 -4.90 8.46 -5.45
CA THR A 38 -3.90 8.61 -4.39
C THR A 38 -3.60 10.09 -4.15
N ASP A 39 -3.12 10.44 -2.95
CA ASP A 39 -2.65 11.81 -2.64
C ASP A 39 -1.20 12.06 -3.10
N GLY A 40 -0.52 11.01 -3.57
CA GLY A 40 0.83 11.06 -4.11
C GLY A 40 1.47 9.68 -4.15
N VAL A 41 2.76 9.64 -4.46
CA VAL A 41 3.56 8.41 -4.39
C VAL A 41 4.92 8.68 -3.77
N GLN A 42 5.46 7.67 -3.09
CA GLN A 42 6.85 7.63 -2.68
C GLN A 42 7.68 6.96 -3.77
N ILE A 43 8.92 7.39 -3.94
CA ILE A 43 9.89 6.72 -4.81
C ILE A 43 11.05 6.27 -3.93
N ASP A 44 11.08 4.97 -3.63
CA ASP A 44 12.09 4.39 -2.76
C ASP A 44 12.49 2.98 -3.26
N PRO A 45 13.58 2.86 -4.04
CA PRO A 45 14.06 1.57 -4.52
C PRO A 45 14.55 0.67 -3.38
N THR A 46 14.93 1.22 -2.23
CA THR A 46 15.54 0.46 -1.14
C THR A 46 14.52 -0.45 -0.46
N LEU A 47 13.26 -0.02 -0.34
CA LEU A 47 12.17 -0.83 0.23
C LEU A 47 11.88 -2.10 -0.60
N TYR A 48 12.08 -2.05 -1.92
CA TYR A 48 11.91 -3.23 -2.79
C TYR A 48 12.96 -4.29 -2.47
N THR A 49 14.21 -3.88 -2.29
CA THR A 49 15.29 -4.78 -1.90
C THR A 49 15.11 -5.26 -0.46
N GLN A 50 14.80 -4.36 0.47
CA GLN A 50 14.63 -4.64 1.89
C GLN A 50 13.56 -5.69 2.17
N TYR A 51 12.42 -5.62 1.47
CA TYR A 51 11.30 -6.56 1.66
C TYR A 51 11.24 -7.67 0.60
N GLY A 52 12.26 -7.79 -0.26
CA GLY A 52 12.30 -8.81 -1.31
C GLY A 52 11.11 -8.75 -2.27
N ILE A 53 10.71 -7.54 -2.67
CA ILE A 53 9.60 -7.31 -3.61
C ILE A 53 10.08 -7.58 -5.04
N ARG A 54 9.70 -8.73 -5.57
CA ARG A 54 10.03 -9.17 -6.95
C ARG A 54 8.85 -9.04 -7.92
N SER A 55 7.64 -8.88 -7.39
CA SER A 55 6.39 -8.80 -8.17
C SER A 55 5.53 -7.69 -7.61
N VAL A 56 4.92 -6.91 -8.50
CA VAL A 56 3.98 -5.85 -8.15
C VAL A 56 2.56 -6.21 -8.64
N PRO A 57 1.50 -5.79 -7.92
CA PRO A 57 1.54 -5.07 -6.64
C PRO A 57 1.85 -6.01 -5.45
N SER A 58 2.37 -5.42 -4.36
CA SER A 58 2.64 -6.09 -3.07
C SER A 58 2.30 -5.16 -1.90
N LEU A 59 1.67 -5.69 -0.87
CA LEU A 59 1.44 -5.01 0.41
C LEU A 59 2.49 -5.47 1.43
N VAL A 60 3.12 -4.53 2.13
CA VAL A 60 4.02 -4.79 3.24
C VAL A 60 3.39 -4.29 4.53
N VAL A 61 3.28 -5.15 5.54
CA VAL A 61 2.81 -4.78 6.89
C VAL A 61 4.00 -4.91 7.83
N ARG A 62 4.34 -3.83 8.56
CA ARG A 62 5.54 -3.78 9.42
C ARG A 62 5.15 -3.62 10.87
N CYS A 63 5.64 -4.50 11.72
CA CYS A 63 5.37 -4.49 13.16
C CYS A 63 6.67 -4.70 13.95
N GLN A 64 6.60 -4.75 15.27
CA GLN A 64 7.79 -4.93 16.10
C GLN A 64 8.51 -6.27 15.87
N ALA A 65 7.77 -7.30 15.44
CA ALA A 65 8.33 -8.62 15.12
C ALA A 65 9.05 -8.67 13.76
N GLY A 66 8.89 -7.65 12.90
CA GLY A 66 9.44 -7.64 11.54
C GLY A 66 8.42 -7.15 10.52
N TYR A 67 8.20 -7.94 9.47
CA TYR A 67 7.27 -7.57 8.40
C TYR A 67 6.65 -8.78 7.71
N ASP A 68 5.40 -8.63 7.28
CA ASP A 68 4.71 -9.54 6.37
C ASP A 68 4.66 -8.94 4.96
N VAL A 69 4.73 -9.79 3.93
CA VAL A 69 4.56 -9.39 2.52
C VAL A 69 3.46 -10.20 1.87
N VAL A 70 2.38 -9.52 1.49
CA VAL A 70 1.30 -10.11 0.69
C VAL A 70 1.47 -9.67 -0.76
N ARG A 71 1.59 -10.65 -1.66
CA ARG A 71 1.83 -10.44 -3.09
C ARG A 71 0.55 -10.72 -3.88
N GLY A 72 0.37 -10.00 -4.98
CA GLY A 72 -0.71 -10.23 -5.94
C GLY A 72 -1.73 -9.10 -5.99
N ASN A 73 -2.49 -9.05 -7.08
CA ASN A 73 -3.49 -8.01 -7.31
C ASN A 73 -4.81 -8.34 -6.62
N ILE A 74 -4.81 -8.26 -5.28
CA ILE A 74 -6.00 -8.39 -4.44
C ILE A 74 -6.36 -7.04 -3.80
N HIS A 75 -7.54 -6.98 -3.18
CA HIS A 75 -7.95 -5.81 -2.40
C HIS A 75 -7.02 -5.63 -1.18
N VAL A 76 -6.76 -4.38 -0.79
CA VAL A 76 -5.97 -4.04 0.40
C VAL A 76 -6.61 -4.64 1.64
N LYS A 77 -7.95 -4.55 1.74
CA LYS A 77 -8.71 -5.19 2.81
C LYS A 77 -8.40 -6.68 2.92
N GLN A 78 -8.46 -7.40 1.80
CA GLN A 78 -8.20 -8.85 1.75
C GLN A 78 -6.74 -9.17 2.09
N ALA A 79 -5.79 -8.34 1.65
CA ALA A 79 -4.39 -8.52 1.99
C ALA A 79 -4.16 -8.32 3.51
N LEU A 80 -4.78 -7.31 4.12
CA LEU A 80 -4.76 -7.09 5.57
C LEU A 80 -5.44 -8.23 6.32
N GLU A 81 -6.59 -8.72 5.85
CA GLU A 81 -7.29 -9.88 6.44
C GLU A 81 -6.41 -11.13 6.43
N LYS A 82 -5.68 -11.37 5.34
CA LYS A 82 -4.71 -12.48 5.26
C LYS A 82 -3.62 -12.35 6.32
N VAL A 83 -3.04 -11.16 6.50
CA VAL A 83 -2.06 -10.90 7.57
C VAL A 83 -2.70 -11.08 8.95
N ALA A 84 -3.90 -10.57 9.17
CA ALA A 84 -4.64 -10.68 10.43
C ALA A 84 -4.95 -12.13 10.84
N GLN A 85 -5.06 -13.04 9.86
CA GLN A 85 -5.35 -14.45 10.06
C GLN A 85 -4.10 -15.31 10.26
N THR A 86 -3.04 -15.07 9.48
CA THR A 86 -1.90 -16.01 9.40
C THR A 86 -0.52 -15.35 9.48
N GLY A 87 -0.42 -14.02 9.56
CA GLY A 87 0.86 -13.30 9.53
C GLY A 87 1.40 -12.97 10.91
N ASP A 88 2.70 -12.69 10.99
CA ASP A 88 3.39 -12.32 12.23
C ASP A 88 2.95 -10.93 12.73
N CYS A 89 2.52 -10.05 11.82
CA CYS A 89 1.99 -8.72 12.09
C CYS A 89 0.46 -8.68 12.22
N ALA A 90 -0.18 -9.80 12.58
CA ALA A 90 -1.64 -9.94 12.65
C ALA A 90 -2.33 -8.87 13.51
N GLN A 91 -1.78 -8.53 14.68
CA GLN A 91 -2.39 -7.53 15.57
C GLN A 91 -2.48 -6.15 14.92
N LEU A 92 -1.40 -5.71 14.26
CA LEU A 92 -1.39 -4.43 13.56
C LEU A 92 -2.37 -4.45 12.38
N ALA A 93 -2.43 -5.54 11.61
CA ALA A 93 -3.38 -5.66 10.51
C ALA A 93 -4.83 -5.54 10.98
N ARG A 94 -5.18 -6.15 12.13
CA ARG A 94 -6.51 -5.99 12.75
C ARG A 94 -6.79 -4.54 13.15
N GLN A 95 -5.83 -3.88 13.79
CA GLN A 95 -5.97 -2.47 14.16
C GLN A 95 -6.24 -1.56 12.95
N ILE A 96 -5.55 -1.80 11.83
CA ILE A 96 -5.77 -1.04 10.58
C ILE A 96 -7.17 -1.31 10.02
N LEU A 97 -7.61 -2.58 10.01
CA LEU A 97 -8.95 -2.96 9.56
C LEU A 97 -10.04 -2.31 10.42
N ASP A 98 -9.90 -2.34 11.74
CA ASP A 98 -10.84 -1.77 12.71
C ASP A 98 -10.89 -0.23 12.61
N ALA A 99 -9.73 0.41 12.48
CA ALA A 99 -9.64 1.86 12.29
C ALA A 99 -10.37 2.30 11.02
N HIS A 100 -10.20 1.56 9.92
CA HIS A 100 -10.89 1.84 8.68
C HIS A 100 -12.41 1.61 8.78
N SER A 101 -12.87 0.53 9.43
CA SER A 101 -14.31 0.31 9.61
C SER A 101 -14.98 1.40 10.46
N ASN A 102 -14.29 1.87 11.50
CA ASN A 102 -14.80 2.94 12.36
C ASN A 102 -14.85 4.29 11.61
N ALA A 103 -13.87 4.57 10.75
CA ALA A 103 -13.87 5.74 9.88
C ALA A 103 -14.97 5.69 8.79
N ALA A 104 -15.21 4.51 8.20
CA ALA A 104 -16.26 4.32 7.20
C ALA A 104 -17.68 4.47 7.78
N GLY A 105 -17.89 4.07 9.04
CA GLY A 105 -19.17 4.22 9.74
C GLY A 105 -19.47 5.64 10.25
N SER A 106 -18.54 6.59 10.12
CA SER A 106 -18.66 7.98 10.57
C SER A 106 -18.79 8.99 9.43
N GLN A 107 -18.96 8.53 8.18
CA GLN A 107 -19.33 9.37 7.05
C GLN A 107 -20.85 9.62 7.04
N PRO A 108 -21.32 10.88 7.09
CA PRO A 108 -22.74 11.22 6.98
C PRO A 108 -23.31 10.96 5.58
#